data_AF-A0A2V6E3Z2-F1
#
_entry.id   AF-A0A2V6E3Z2-F1
#
_cell.length_a   1.000
_cell.length_b   1.000
_cell.length_c   1.000
_cell.angle_alpha   90.00
_cell.angle_beta   90.00
_cell.angle_gamma   90.00
#
_symmetry.space_group_name_H-M   'P 1'
#
loop_
_entity.id
_entity.type
_entity.pdbx_description
1 polymer ?
#
loop_
_entity_poly.entity_id
_entity_poly.type
_entity_poly.pdbx_seq_one_letter_code
_entity_poly.pdbx_strand_id
1 'polypeptide(L)' 'MSRTIEAASLVDLTIRDARLNDAAELAALTCELGYKTTGVEMATRLETVLKDARYKTFVA' A
#
# COMPACT_ATOMS: atom_id res chain seq x y z
N MET A 1 -16.68 31.29 21.15
CA MET A 1 -16.38 30.03 21.86
C MET A 1 -15.94 29.00 20.83
N SER A 2 -14.64 28.91 20.56
CA SER A 2 -14.08 27.95 19.61
C SER A 2 -13.89 26.60 20.29
N ARG A 3 -14.50 25.54 19.74
CA ARG A 3 -14.16 24.16 20.10
C ARG A 3 -13.11 23.68 19.11
N THR A 4 -11.88 23.54 19.56
CA THR A 4 -10.85 22.76 18.85
C THR A 4 -11.20 21.29 19.05
N ILE A 5 -11.51 20.58 17.97
CA ILE A 5 -11.60 19.12 17.99
C ILE A 5 -10.18 18.63 17.73
N GLU A 6 -9.48 18.18 18.77
CA GLU A 6 -8.30 17.34 18.58
C GLU A 6 -8.78 15.96 18.13
N ALA A 7 -8.59 15.66 16.84
CA ALA A 7 -8.66 14.29 16.36
C ALA A 7 -7.38 13.58 16.82
N ALA A 8 -7.44 12.89 17.95
CA ALA A 8 -6.40 11.95 18.34
C ALA A 8 -6.43 10.77 17.34
N SER A 9 -5.57 10.78 16.32
CA SER A 9 -5.40 9.60 15.46
C SER A 9 -4.57 8.56 16.22
N LEU A 10 -5.22 7.46 16.61
CA LEU A 10 -4.65 6.32 17.35
C LEU A 10 -3.77 5.38 16.49
N VAL A 11 -3.46 5.76 15.25
CA VAL A 11 -2.70 4.92 14.33
C VAL A 11 -1.40 5.64 14.01
N ASP A 12 -0.28 5.06 14.44
CA ASP A 12 1.05 5.50 14.03
C ASP A 12 1.28 5.09 12.57
N LEU A 13 0.58 5.78 11.67
CA LEU A 13 0.50 5.48 10.27
C LEU A 13 1.77 6.01 9.59
N THR A 14 2.66 5.10 9.18
CA THR A 14 3.91 5.47 8.53
C THR A 14 3.84 5.15 7.04
N ILE A 15 3.74 6.19 6.22
CA ILE A 15 3.78 6.04 4.77
C ILE A 15 5.23 5.85 4.31
N ARG A 16 5.50 4.80 3.53
CA ARG A 16 6.82 4.50 2.96
C ARG A 16 6.74 3.98 1.53
N ASP A 17 7.87 3.97 0.83
CA ASP A 17 7.98 3.27 -0.45
C ASP A 17 7.68 1.77 -0.28
N ALA A 18 6.90 1.24 -1.23
CA ALA A 18 6.61 -0.19 -1.31
C ALA A 18 7.88 -0.97 -1.66
N ARG A 19 7.97 -2.17 -1.10
CA ARG A 19 9.06 -3.12 -1.29
C ARG A 19 8.48 -4.44 -1.79
N LEU A 20 9.32 -5.28 -2.39
CA LEU A 20 8.85 -6.52 -3.00
C LEU A 20 8.20 -7.48 -1.99
N ASN A 21 8.59 -7.43 -0.72
CA ASN A 21 7.97 -8.22 0.35
C ASN A 21 6.54 -7.78 0.72
N ASP A 22 6.11 -6.57 0.32
CA ASP A 22 4.74 -6.09 0.50
C ASP A 22 3.76 -6.73 -0.50
N ALA A 23 4.25 -7.48 -1.49
CA ALA A 23 3.44 -8.04 -2.57
C ALA A 23 2.30 -8.95 -2.08
N ALA A 24 2.50 -9.70 -0.98
CA ALA A 24 1.46 -10.58 -0.44
C ALA A 24 0.31 -9.79 0.19
N GLU A 25 0.63 -8.76 0.96
CA GLU A 25 -0.36 -7.88 1.60
C GLU A 25 -1.10 -7.05 0.55
N LEU A 26 -0.38 -6.54 -0.46
CA LEU A 26 -0.99 -5.86 -1.61
C LEU A 26 -1.91 -6.79 -2.40
N ALA A 27 -1.56 -8.07 -2.59
CA ALA A 27 -2.43 -9.04 -3.25
C ALA A 27 -3.72 -9.29 -2.46
N ALA A 28 -3.62 -9.40 -1.13
CA ALA A 28 -4.78 -9.57 -0.25
C ALA A 28 -5.71 -8.35 -0.34
N LEU A 29 -5.17 -7.14 -0.18
CA LEU A 29 -5.92 -5.89 -0.32
C LEU A 29 -6.58 -5.78 -1.71
N THR A 30 -5.84 -6.10 -2.76
CA THR A 30 -6.35 -6.05 -4.14
C THR A 30 -7.51 -7.03 -4.33
N CYS A 31 -7.45 -8.22 -3.73
CA CYS A 31 -8.56 -9.16 -3.70
C CYS A 31 -9.78 -8.63 -2.94
N GLU A 32 -9.60 -7.96 -1.80
CA GLU A 32 -10.67 -7.32 -1.03
C GLU A 32 -11.38 -6.23 -1.85
N LEU A 33 -10.63 -5.52 -2.69
CA LEU A 33 -11.15 -4.54 -3.64
C LEU A 33 -11.84 -5.18 -4.87
N GLY A 34 -11.95 -6.51 -4.93
CA GLY A 34 -12.61 -7.25 -6.01
C GLY A 34 -11.71 -7.62 -7.19
N TYR A 35 -10.43 -7.24 -7.16
CA TYR A 35 -9.47 -7.58 -8.19
C TYR A 35 -8.72 -8.86 -7.81
N LYS A 36 -9.18 -10.00 -8.32
CA LYS A 36 -8.55 -11.30 -8.05
C LYS A 36 -7.10 -11.29 -8.53
N THR A 37 -6.18 -11.59 -7.61
CA THR A 37 -4.76 -11.77 -7.91
C THR A 37 -4.10 -12.66 -6.86
N THR A 38 -3.03 -13.33 -7.23
CA THR A 38 -2.20 -14.11 -6.31
C THR A 38 -0.97 -13.30 -5.87
N GLY A 39 -0.33 -13.73 -4.77
CA GLY A 39 0.92 -13.11 -4.32
C GLY A 39 2.04 -13.16 -5.37
N VAL A 40 2.12 -14.22 -6.18
CA VAL A 40 3.13 -14.38 -7.24
C VAL A 40 2.88 -13.41 -8.40
N GLU A 41 1.62 -13.28 -8.82
CA GLU A 41 1.22 -12.30 -9.84
C GLU A 41 1.47 -10.87 -9.39
N MET A 42 1.10 -10.56 -8.13
CA MET A 42 1.35 -9.23 -7.55
C MET A 42 2.84 -8.94 -7.40
N ALA A 43 3.65 -9.91 -6.97
CA ALA A 43 5.10 -9.76 -6.89
C ALA A 43 5.71 -9.43 -8.25
N THR A 44 5.27 -10.11 -9.31
CA THR A 44 5.74 -9.86 -10.69
C THR A 44 5.38 -8.45 -11.16
N ARG A 45 4.14 -8.01 -10.89
CA ARG A 45 3.69 -6.64 -11.21
C ARG A 45 4.46 -5.60 -10.41
N LEU A 46 4.60 -5.80 -9.11
CA LEU A 46 5.29 -4.87 -8.22
C LEU A 46 6.77 -4.75 -8.59
N GLU A 47 7.44 -5.85 -8.93
CA GLU A 47 8.82 -5.84 -9.41
C GLU A 47 8.97 -4.99 -10.69
N THR A 48 8.03 -5.14 -11.63
CA THR A 48 8.03 -4.37 -12.89
C THR A 48 7.84 -2.87 -12.61
N VAL A 49 6.93 -2.52 -11.69
CA VAL A 49 6.66 -1.13 -11.29
C VAL A 49 7.87 -0.52 -10.58
N LEU A 50 8.51 -1.24 -9.67
CA LEU A 50 9.68 -0.74 -8.91
C LEU A 50 10.93 -0.55 -9.78
N LYS A 51 11.05 -1.28 -10.90
CA LYS A 51 12.14 -1.12 -11.87
C LYS A 51 11.98 0.11 -12.76
N ASP A 52 10.76 0.60 -12.95
CA ASP A 52 10.49 1.78 -13.78
C ASP A 52 10.45 3.05 -12.93
N ALA A 53 11.49 3.89 -13.08
CA ALA A 53 11.67 5.12 -12.33
C ALA A 53 10.54 6.16 -12.49
N ARG A 54 9.63 5.97 -13.46
CA ARG A 54 8.45 6.83 -13.66
C ARG A 54 7.31 6.51 -12.71
N TYR A 55 7.33 5.36 -12.05
CA TYR A 55 6.31 4.95 -11.09
C TYR A 55 6.85 4.98 -9.67
N LYS A 56 5.98 5.32 -8.72
CA LYS A 56 6.21 5.17 -7.29
C LYS A 56 4.99 4.56 -6.64
N THR A 57 5.21 3.54 -5.82
CA THR A 57 4.16 2.85 -5.06
C THR A 57 4.42 3.07 -3.59
N PHE A 58 3.40 3.46 -2.84
CA PHE A 58 3.48 3.72 -1.41
C PHE A 58 2.58 2.76 -0.63
N VAL A 59 2.99 2.41 0.57
CA VAL A 59 2.24 1.62 1.55
C VAL A 59 2.23 2.34 2.90
N ALA A 60 1.25 2.05 3.74
CA ALA A 60 1.02 2.71 5.03
C ALA A 60 0.69 1.68 6.13
#